data_AF-A0A4Y7KH87-F1
#
_entry.id   AF-A0A4Y7KH87-F1
#
_cell.length_a   1.000
_cell.length_b   1.000
_cell.length_c   1.000
_cell.angle_alpha   90.00
_cell.angle_beta   90.00
_cell.angle_gamma   90.00
#
_symmetry.space_group_name_H-M   'P 1'
#
loop_
_entity.id
_entity.type
_entity.pdbx_description
1 polymer ?
#
loop_
_entity_poly.entity_id
_entity_poly.type
_entity_poly.pdbx_seq_one_letter_code
_entity_poly.pdbx_strand_id
1 'polypeptide(L)'
;MATTTSENVPVFSSLESVYGGDGGSQLEEAQIRYDNLKSKFQQVFGHLPDVFARSPGRVNLIGEHIDYEGYSVLPMAIRKDTIIAIRKHDDSESPKQVRIANFR
;
A
#
# COMPACT_ATOMS: atom_id res chain seq x y z
N MET A 1 -1.45 -0.80 20.86
CA MET A 1 -2.00 -2.18 20.96
C MET A 1 -1.70 -2.86 19.63
N ALA A 2 -0.67 -3.71 19.59
CA ALA A 2 -0.22 -4.35 18.34
C ALA A 2 -1.17 -5.50 17.98
N THR A 3 -1.70 -5.49 16.75
CA THR A 3 -2.66 -6.49 16.26
C THR A 3 -1.95 -7.47 15.33
N THR A 4 -1.86 -8.72 15.77
CA THR A 4 -1.59 -9.97 15.03
C THR A 4 -0.57 -9.91 13.88
N THR A 5 0.69 -10.16 14.22
CA THR A 5 1.85 -10.28 13.33
C THR A 5 1.77 -11.53 12.44
N SER A 6 1.58 -11.36 11.13
CA SER A 6 2.22 -12.30 10.19
C SER A 6 3.67 -11.86 10.07
N GLU A 7 4.65 -12.72 10.38
CA GLU A 7 6.06 -12.35 10.61
C GLU A 7 6.75 -11.54 9.50
N ASN A 8 6.17 -11.43 8.30
CA ASN A 8 6.84 -10.90 7.11
C ASN A 8 6.25 -9.60 6.54
N VAL A 9 5.05 -9.17 6.92
CA VAL A 9 4.42 -7.96 6.37
C VAL A 9 3.94 -7.05 7.49
N PRO A 10 4.49 -5.84 7.63
CA PRO A 10 4.06 -4.92 8.68
C PRO A 10 2.66 -4.38 8.37
N VAL A 11 1.78 -4.45 9.37
CA VAL A 11 0.41 -3.92 9.31
C VAL A 11 0.34 -2.68 10.19
N PHE A 12 -0.23 -1.61 9.65
CA PHE A 12 -0.35 -0.33 10.32
C PHE A 12 -1.82 0.08 10.40
N SER A 13 -2.21 0.66 11.54
CA SER A 13 -3.56 1.20 11.76
C SER A 13 -3.66 2.71 11.52
N SER A 14 -2.53 3.41 11.33
CA SER A 14 -2.49 4.85 11.06
C SER A 14 -1.41 5.21 10.03
N LEU A 15 -1.64 6.27 9.27
CA LEU A 15 -0.67 6.80 8.31
C LEU A 15 0.55 7.42 9.02
N GLU A 16 0.39 7.96 10.22
CA GLU A 16 1.50 8.51 11.03
C GLU A 16 2.58 7.46 11.31
N SER A 17 2.17 6.22 11.56
CA SER A 17 3.09 5.09 11.79
C SER A 17 3.92 4.74 10.56
N VAL A 18 3.46 5.16 9.37
CA VAL A 18 4.05 4.82 8.06
C VAL A 18 4.86 5.99 7.49
N TYR A 19 4.39 7.23 7.68
CA TYR A 19 4.94 8.44 7.09
C TYR A 19 5.63 9.37 8.09
N GLY A 20 5.62 9.03 9.39
CA GLY A 20 6.15 9.85 10.48
C GLY A 20 5.05 10.61 11.22
N GLY A 21 5.27 10.83 12.52
CA GLY A 21 4.34 11.53 13.42
C GLY A 21 4.69 12.99 13.68
N ASP A 22 5.69 13.53 12.99
CA ASP A 22 6.18 14.91 13.14
C ASP A 22 5.30 15.96 12.43
N GLY A 23 4.15 15.56 11.88
CA GLY A 23 3.21 16.47 11.20
C GLY A 23 3.80 17.13 9.95
N GLY A 24 4.84 16.52 9.36
CA GLY A 24 5.48 17.03 8.16
C GLY A 24 4.59 16.89 6.91
N SER A 25 4.95 17.62 5.85
CA SER A 25 4.22 17.65 4.57
C SER A 25 3.94 16.27 3.95
N GLN A 26 4.78 15.27 4.23
CA GLN A 26 4.62 13.91 3.72
C GLN A 26 3.36 13.21 4.26
N LEU A 27 2.98 13.47 5.51
CA LEU A 27 1.79 12.86 6.12
C LEU A 27 0.52 13.46 5.53
N GLU A 28 0.48 14.79 5.35
CA GLU A 28 -0.65 15.50 4.73
C GLU A 28 -0.85 15.05 3.28
N GLU A 29 0.23 14.97 2.49
CA GLU A 29 0.20 14.45 1.13
C GLU A 29 -0.30 13.00 1.09
N ALA A 30 0.13 12.16 2.03
CA ALA A 30 -0.37 10.78 2.12
C ALA A 30 -1.86 10.75 2.45
N GLN A 31 -2.32 11.51 3.44
CA GLN A 31 -3.72 11.55 3.85
C GLN A 31 -4.63 11.90 2.66
N ILE A 32 -4.28 12.95 1.90
CA ILE A 32 -5.02 13.35 0.70
C ILE A 32 -5.09 12.21 -0.33
N ARG A 33 -3.99 11.47 -0.55
CA ARG A 33 -3.97 10.35 -1.51
C ARG A 33 -4.86 9.19 -1.07
N TYR A 34 -4.83 8.82 0.22
CA TYR A 34 -5.66 7.74 0.76
C TYR A 34 -7.14 8.12 0.76
N ASP A 35 -7.48 9.36 1.10
CA ASP A 35 -8.87 9.85 1.08
C ASP A 35 -9.43 9.91 -0.34
N ASN A 36 -8.63 10.36 -1.31
CA ASN A 36 -9.00 10.33 -2.72
C ASN A 36 -9.20 8.91 -3.23
N LEU A 37 -8.31 7.98 -2.88
CA LEU A 37 -8.43 6.57 -3.27
C LEU A 37 -9.66 5.92 -2.62
N LYS A 38 -9.92 6.18 -1.34
CA LYS A 38 -11.10 5.70 -0.61
C LYS A 38 -12.39 6.19 -1.27
N SER A 39 -12.45 7.48 -1.61
CA SER A 39 -13.60 8.10 -2.27
C SER A 39 -13.83 7.52 -3.67
N LYS A 40 -12.78 7.39 -4.48
CA LYS A 40 -12.87 6.75 -5.81
C LYS A 40 -13.29 5.28 -5.72
N PHE A 41 -12.75 4.53 -4.76
CA PHE A 41 -13.13 3.15 -4.51
C PHE A 41 -14.63 3.03 -4.20
N GLN A 42 -15.14 3.88 -3.30
CA GLN A 42 -16.56 3.90 -2.98
C GLN A 42 -17.44 4.25 -4.19
N GLN A 43 -17.00 5.19 -5.04
CA GLN A 43 -17.74 5.56 -6.26
C GLN A 43 -17.83 4.40 -7.27
N VAL A 44 -16.76 3.61 -7.44
CA VAL A 44 -16.71 2.54 -8.44
C VAL A 44 -17.32 1.23 -7.94
N PHE A 45 -17.09 0.90 -6.67
CA PHE A 45 -17.49 -0.39 -6.09
C PHE A 45 -18.72 -0.30 -5.21
N GLY A 46 -19.19 0.90 -4.84
CA GLY A 46 -20.35 1.12 -3.96
C GLY A 46 -20.08 0.84 -2.48
N HIS A 47 -18.84 0.54 -2.13
CA HIS A 47 -18.45 0.08 -0.79
C HIS A 47 -17.17 0.76 -0.33
N LEU A 48 -16.95 0.85 0.97
CA LEU A 48 -15.66 1.26 1.52
C LEU A 48 -14.65 0.10 1.45
N PRO A 49 -13.35 0.40 1.26
CA PRO A 49 -12.30 -0.61 1.36
C PRO A 49 -12.09 -1.05 2.81
N ASP A 50 -11.73 -2.32 3.00
CA ASP A 50 -11.42 -2.90 4.30
C ASP A 50 -9.97 -2.64 4.70
N VAL A 51 -9.05 -2.73 3.73
CA VAL A 51 -7.61 -2.56 3.94
C VAL A 51 -6.96 -1.84 2.76
N PHE A 52 -5.83 -1.23 3.02
CA PHE A 52 -4.95 -0.68 1.99
C PHE A 52 -3.62 -1.45 1.99
N ALA A 53 -3.16 -1.84 0.80
CA ALA A 53 -1.83 -2.37 0.60
C ALA A 53 -0.97 -1.31 -0.10
N ARG A 54 0.27 -1.11 0.38
CA ARG A 54 1.21 -0.14 -0.17
C ARG A 54 2.52 -0.83 -0.49
N SER A 55 3.09 -0.53 -1.66
CA SER A 55 4.44 -0.93 -2.04
C SER A 55 5.21 0.27 -2.60
N PRO A 56 6.30 0.73 -1.95
CA PRO A 56 7.13 1.78 -2.52
C PRO A 56 7.97 1.24 -3.69
N GLY A 57 8.20 2.10 -4.68
CA GLY A 57 9.26 1.86 -5.64
C GLY A 57 10.63 1.89 -4.96
N ARG A 58 11.65 1.47 -5.70
CA ARG A 58 13.05 1.58 -5.28
C ARG A 58 13.91 2.20 -6.35
N VAL A 59 15.02 2.80 -5.92
CA VAL A 59 16.21 3.01 -6.75
C VAL A 59 17.31 2.11 -6.21
N ASN A 60 18.19 1.67 -7.08
CA ASN A 60 19.38 0.94 -6.65
C ASN A 60 20.58 1.88 -6.74
N LEU A 61 21.33 2.00 -5.64
CA LEU A 61 22.45 2.94 -5.56
C LEU A 61 23.71 2.33 -6.17
N ILE A 62 23.92 1.03 -5.96
CA ILE A 62 25.03 0.25 -6.51
C ILE A 62 24.66 -1.24 -6.57
N GLY A 63 25.27 -1.94 -7.52
CA GLY A 63 25.04 -3.37 -7.75
C GLY A 63 23.93 -3.62 -8.77
N GLU A 64 24.01 -2.97 -9.94
CA GLU A 64 23.14 -3.30 -11.06
C GLU A 64 23.55 -4.65 -11.66
N HIS A 65 22.56 -5.48 -12.01
CA HIS A 65 22.77 -6.75 -12.70
C HIS A 65 23.66 -7.78 -11.97
N ILE A 66 23.75 -7.72 -10.64
CA ILE A 66 24.47 -8.72 -9.83
C ILE A 66 23.57 -9.42 -8.80
N ASP A 67 22.34 -8.94 -8.63
CA ASP A 67 21.34 -9.49 -7.71
C ASP A 67 20.93 -10.91 -8.10
N TYR A 68 20.78 -11.19 -9.40
CA TYR A 68 20.47 -12.53 -9.90
C TYR A 68 21.64 -13.52 -9.79
N GLU A 69 22.87 -13.02 -9.59
CA GLU A 69 24.07 -13.83 -9.35
C GLU A 69 24.30 -14.09 -7.84
N GLY A 70 23.39 -13.62 -6.98
CA GLY A 70 23.48 -13.83 -5.53
C GLY A 70 24.43 -12.88 -4.79
N TYR A 71 24.96 -11.85 -5.46
CA TYR A 71 25.74 -10.81 -4.79
C TYR A 71 24.85 -9.78 -4.10
N SER A 72 25.38 -9.18 -3.04
CA SER A 72 24.71 -8.11 -2.32
C SER A 72 24.54 -6.85 -3.16
N VAL A 73 23.40 -6.18 -3.00
CA VAL A 73 23.07 -4.89 -3.63
C VAL A 73 22.69 -3.86 -2.58
N LEU A 74 22.72 -2.58 -2.92
CA LEU A 74 22.35 -1.49 -2.00
C LEU A 74 21.18 -0.65 -2.56
N PRO A 75 19.94 -1.14 -2.42
CA PRO A 75 18.75 -0.40 -2.84
C PRO A 75 18.25 0.56 -1.76
N MET A 76 17.48 1.55 -2.20
CA MET A 76 16.75 2.48 -1.34
C MET A 76 15.32 2.64 -1.83
N ALA A 77 14.35 2.53 -0.92
CA ALA A 77 12.96 2.83 -1.21
C ALA A 77 12.77 4.31 -1.53
N ILE A 78 11.96 4.64 -2.52
CA ILE A 78 11.63 6.01 -2.89
C ILE A 78 10.21 6.38 -2.46
N ARG A 79 9.91 7.69 -2.46
CA ARG A 79 8.58 8.20 -2.09
C ARG A 79 7.46 7.75 -3.03
N LYS A 80 7.77 7.54 -4.33
CA LYS A 80 6.79 7.05 -5.30
C LYS A 80 6.40 5.62 -4.93
N ASP A 81 5.10 5.38 -4.77
CA ASP A 81 4.55 4.11 -4.33
C ASP A 81 3.33 3.72 -5.17
N THR A 82 2.93 2.46 -5.05
CA THR A 82 1.63 1.95 -5.51
C THR A 82 0.78 1.64 -4.29
N ILE A 83 -0.44 2.15 -4.25
CA ILE A 83 -1.41 1.91 -3.18
C ILE A 83 -2.62 1.22 -3.81
N ILE A 84 -3.05 0.13 -3.18
CA ILE A 84 -4.22 -0.65 -3.58
C ILE A 84 -5.22 -0.63 -2.42
N ALA A 85 -6.46 -0.24 -2.71
CA ALA A 85 -7.58 -0.36 -1.79
C ALA A 85 -8.28 -1.70 -2.04
N ILE A 86 -8.50 -2.47 -0.98
CA ILE A 86 -8.99 -3.86 -1.08
C ILE A 86 -10.20 -4.02 -0.16
N ARG A 87 -11.21 -4.71 -0.66
CA ARG A 87 -12.35 -5.20 0.11
C ARG A 87 -12.50 -6.69 -0.14
N LYS A 88 -12.73 -7.48 0.91
CA LYS A 88 -13.06 -8.89 0.76
C LYS A 88 -14.55 -9.01 0.40
N HIS A 89 -14.84 -9.71 -0.68
CA HIS A 89 -16.20 -10.12 -1.00
C HIS A 89 -16.62 -11.26 -0.07
N ASP A 90 -17.83 -11.22 0.47
CA ASP A 90 -18.28 -12.24 1.43
C ASP A 90 -18.43 -13.61 0.72
N ASP A 91 -18.11 -14.70 1.41
CA ASP A 91 -18.20 -16.07 0.85
C ASP A 91 -19.67 -16.48 0.61
N SER A 92 -20.62 -15.82 1.27
CA SER A 92 -22.06 -16.02 1.05
C SER A 92 -22.56 -15.44 -0.28
N GLU A 93 -21.78 -14.58 -0.92
CA GLU A 93 -22.13 -13.93 -2.18
C GLU A 93 -21.52 -14.72 -3.36
N SER A 94 -22.28 -15.66 -3.92
CA SER A 94 -21.92 -16.41 -5.13
C SER A 94 -22.48 -15.74 -6.41
N PRO A 95 -21.74 -15.68 -7.52
CA PRO A 95 -20.42 -16.27 -7.77
C PRO A 95 -19.26 -15.42 -7.23
N LYS A 96 -18.14 -16.08 -6.89
CA LYS A 96 -16.89 -15.39 -6.52
C LYS A 96 -16.40 -14.55 -7.69
N GLN A 97 -16.41 -13.23 -7.52
CA GLN A 97 -15.97 -12.29 -8.55
C GLN A 97 -14.85 -11.41 -8.01
N VAL A 98 -13.84 -11.18 -8.85
CA VAL A 98 -12.80 -10.17 -8.61
C VAL A 98 -13.06 -9.00 -9.55
N ARG A 99 -13.26 -7.81 -8.97
CA ARG A 99 -13.42 -6.56 -9.73
C ARG A 99 -12.20 -5.68 -9.47
N ILE A 100 -11.56 -5.20 -10.55
CA ILE A 100 -10.35 -4.38 -10.48
C ILE A 100 -10.61 -3.09 -11.26
N ALA A 101 -10.19 -1.97 -10.70
CA ALA A 101 -10.20 -0.67 -11.35
C ALA A 101 -8.85 0.01 -11.13
N ASN A 102 -8.33 0.67 -12.17
CA ASN A 102 -7.13 1.48 -12.06
C ASN A 102 -7.53 2.95 -11.94
N PHE A 103 -6.84 3.68 -11.06
CA PHE A 103 -7.02 5.10 -10.87
C PHE A 103 -5.68 5.78 -11.11
N ARG A 104 -5.63 6.60 -12.15
CA ARG A 104 -4.50 7.51 -12.42
C ARG A 104 -4.71 8.85 -11.72
#